data_AF-A0A2B7Y7Y5-F1
#
_entry.id   AF-A0A2B7Y7Y5-F1
#
_cell.length_a   1.000
_cell.length_b   1.000
_cell.length_c   1.000
_cell.angle_alpha   90.00
_cell.angle_beta   90.00
_cell.angle_gamma   90.00
#
_symmetry.space_group_name_H-M   'P 1'
#
loop_
_entity.id
_entity.type
_entity.pdbx_description
1 polymer ?
#
loop_
_entity_poly.entity_id
_entity_poly.type
_entity_poly.pdbx_seq_one_letter_code
_entity_poly.pdbx_strand_id
1 'polypeptide(L)' 'MFLEKRKVGNNIYLMLIKNNVYFKNGVKKAKKDLVASFGNIANYDNGDPNFFEKLRDNFKKVLR' A
#
# COMPACT_ATOMS: atom_id res chain seq x y z
N MET A 1 4.91 7.31 3.98
CA MET A 1 4.06 6.58 3.01
C MET A 1 4.39 5.10 3.12
N PHE A 2 3.52 4.18 2.71
CA PHE A 2 3.79 2.75 2.75
C PHE A 2 3.02 2.03 1.62
N LEU A 3 3.54 0.86 1.22
CA LEU A 3 2.86 0.00 0.26
C LEU A 3 1.82 -0.87 0.96
N GLU A 4 0.65 -1.00 0.34
CA GLU A 4 -0.45 -1.86 0.78
C GLU A 4 -0.94 -2.69 -0.41
N LYS A 5 -1.37 -3.93 -0.14
CA LYS A 5 -2.06 -4.77 -1.11
C LYS A 5 -3.54 -4.84 -0.78
N ARG A 6 -4.41 -4.71 -1.77
CA ARG A 6 -5.87 -4.84 -1.61
C ARG A 6 -6.43 -5.89 -2.53
N LYS A 7 -7.18 -6.83 -1.94
CA LYS A 7 -7.92 -7.84 -2.69
C LYS A 7 -9.23 -7.23 -3.22
N VAL A 8 -9.49 -7.38 -4.51
CA VAL A 8 -10.74 -7.01 -5.17
C VAL A 8 -11.13 -8.15 -6.10
N GLY A 9 -12.15 -8.91 -5.71
CA GLY A 9 -12.46 -10.19 -6.33
C GLY A 9 -11.28 -11.16 -6.23
N ASN A 10 -10.86 -11.72 -7.37
CA ASN A 10 -9.69 -12.61 -7.46
C ASN A 10 -8.36 -11.85 -7.68
N ASN A 11 -8.40 -10.53 -7.82
CA ASN A 11 -7.21 -9.74 -8.12
C ASN A 11 -6.64 -9.11 -6.84
N ILE A 12 -5.33 -8.95 -6.79
CA ILE A 12 -4.62 -8.27 -5.70
C ILE A 12 -3.95 -7.03 -6.29
N TYR A 13 -4.34 -5.86 -5.83
CA TYR A 13 -3.82 -4.58 -6.33
C TYR A 13 -2.74 -4.02 -5.41
N LEU A 14 -1.66 -3.51 -6.01
CA LEU A 14 -0.59 -2.81 -5.31
C LEU A 14 -0.90 -1.31 -5.23
N MET A 15 -0.84 -0.73 -4.03
CA MET A 15 -1.20 0.66 -3.79
C MET A 15 -0.15 1.36 -2.92
N LEU A 16 0.07 2.64 -3.19
CA LEU A 16 0.82 3.55 -2.33
C LEU A 16 -0.16 4.31 -1.44
N ILE A 17 0.01 4.16 -0.13
CA ILE A 17 -0.85 4.77 0.88
C ILE A 17 -0.07 5.79 1.71
N LYS A 18 -0.73 6.91 2.04
CA LYS A 18 -0.26 7.88 3.03
C LYS A 18 -1.23 7.90 4.20
N ASN A 19 -0.70 7.72 5.41
CA ASN A 19 -1.47 8.00 6.61
C ASN A 19 -1.49 9.50 6.84
N ASN A 20 -2.69 10.07 6.84
CA ASN A 20 -2.93 11.43 7.27
C ASN A 20 -3.73 11.42 8.57
N VAL A 21 -3.49 12.41 9.40
CA VAL A 21 -4.23 12.64 10.64
C VAL A 21 -5.05 13.91 10.43
N TYR A 22 -6.32 13.84 10.79
CA TYR A 22 -7.21 14.99 10.76
C TYR A 22 -8.07 15.02 12.03
N PHE A 23 -8.61 16.19 12.36
CA PHE A 23 -9.51 16.34 13.50
C PHE A 23 -10.95 16.44 12.99
N LYS A 24 -11.86 15.66 13.58
CA LYS A 24 -13.30 15.77 13.34
C LYS A 24 -13.99 15.96 14.68
N ASN A 25 -14.60 17.13 14.88
CA ASN A 25 -15.26 17.52 16.14
C ASN A 25 -14.32 17.40 17.37
N GLY A 26 -13.08 17.89 17.25
CA GLY A 26 -12.07 17.80 18.31
C GLY A 26 -11.44 16.41 18.51
N VAL A 27 -11.96 15.37 17.85
CA VAL A 27 -11.41 14.01 17.93
C VAL A 27 -10.38 13.77 16.82
N LYS A 28 -9.17 13.36 17.21
CA LYS A 28 -8.11 12.95 16.29
C LYS A 28 -8.50 11.66 15.57
N LYS A 29 -8.59 11.70 14.24
CA LYS A 29 -8.86 10.53 13.39
C LYS A 29 -7.69 10.28 12.44
N ALA A 30 -7.42 9.01 12.19
CA ALA A 30 -6.51 8.59 11.14
C ALA A 30 -7.29 8.30 9.86
N LYS A 31 -6.77 8.76 8.73
CA LYS A 31 -7.24 8.43 7.38
C LYS A 31 -6.09 7.86 6.58
N LYS A 32 -6.36 6.76 5.87
CA LYS A 32 -5.48 6.28 4.80
C LYS A 32 -5.92 6.95 3.51
N ASP A 33 -5.05 7.76 2.93
CA ASP A 33 -5.25 8.34 1.61
C ASP A 33 -4.50 7.51 0.57
N LEU A 34 -5.20 7.15 -0.50
CA LEU A 34 -4.61 6.53 -1.68
C LEU A 34 -3.82 7.59 -2.43
N VAL A 35 -2.50 7.40 -2.53
CA VAL A 35 -1.61 8.29 -3.30
C VAL A 35 -1.56 7.83 -4.75
N ALA A 36 -1.37 6.53 -4.95
CA ALA A 36 -1.30 5.92 -6.29
C ALA A 36 -1.74 4.46 -6.25
N SER A 37 -2.29 3.99 -7.37
CA SER A 37 -2.54 2.57 -7.63
C SER A 37 -1.63 2.13 -8.76
N PHE A 38 -0.91 1.03 -8.56
CA PHE A 38 0.00 0.47 -9.55
C PHE A 38 -0.62 -0.71 -10.31
N GLY A 39 -1.90 -1.01 -10.09
CA GLY A 39 -2.57 -2.13 -10.78
C GLY A 39 -2.35 -3.48 -10.10
N ASN A 40 -2.63 -4.55 -10.82
CA ASN A 40 -2.61 -5.93 -10.31
C ASN A 40 -1.17 -6.40 -10.06
N ILE A 41 -0.92 -6.98 -8.90
CA ILE A 41 0.40 -7.48 -8.50
C ILE A 41 0.90 -8.62 -9.41
N ALA A 42 -0.03 -9.39 -10.00
CA ALA A 42 0.27 -10.47 -10.94
C ALA A 42 0.99 -9.97 -12.21
N ASN A 43 0.94 -8.67 -12.51
CA ASN A 43 1.68 -8.08 -13.62
C ASN A 43 3.18 -7.89 -13.31
N TYR A 44 3.60 -8.09 -12.06
CA TYR A 44 4.94 -7.76 -11.57
C TYR A 44 5.63 -8.90 -10.83
N ASP A 45 4.86 -9.80 -10.21
CA ASP A 45 5.40 -10.80 -9.29
C ASP A 45 6.22 -11.89 -10.00
N ASN A 46 6.03 -12.10 -11.31
CA ASN A 46 6.67 -13.17 -12.09
C ASN A 46 6.57 -14.54 -11.41
N GLY A 47 5.47 -14.80 -10.68
CA GLY A 47 5.26 -16.02 -9.91
C GLY A 47 5.99 -16.10 -8.56
N ASP A 48 6.64 -15.02 -8.09
CA ASP A 48 7.23 -14.97 -6.75
C ASP A 48 6.14 -14.75 -5.67
N PRO A 49 5.83 -15.77 -4.85
CA PRO A 49 4.77 -15.68 -3.84
C PRO A 49 5.07 -14.64 -2.75
N ASN A 50 6.34 -14.23 -2.60
CA ASN A 50 6.80 -13.27 -1.59
C ASN A 50 7.12 -11.90 -2.18
N PHE A 51 6.79 -11.65 -3.45
CA PHE A 51 7.11 -10.41 -4.16
C PHE A 51 6.69 -9.16 -3.36
N PHE A 52 5.45 -9.14 -2.86
CA PHE A 52 4.94 -8.00 -2.10
C PHE A 52 5.75 -7.71 -0.84
N GLU A 53 6.12 -8.75 -0.09
CA GLU A 53 6.84 -8.60 1.18
C GLU A 53 8.24 -8.04 0.94
N LYS A 54 8.96 -8.59 -0.05
CA LYS A 54 10.27 -8.08 -0.49
C LYS A 54 10.18 -6.63 -0.96
N LEU A 55 9.18 -6.31 -1.78
CA LEU A 55 8.96 -4.95 -2.29
C LEU A 55 8.66 -3.97 -1.14
N ARG A 56 7.80 -4.36 -0.19
CA ARG A 56 7.46 -3.56 0.99
C ARG A 56 8.68 -3.29 1.86
N ASP A 57 9.52 -4.29 2.09
CA ASP A 57 10.70 -4.15 2.94
C ASP A 57 11.79 -3.31 2.26
N ASN A 58 11.98 -3.46 0.94
CA ASN A 58 12.84 -2.59 0.17
C ASN A 58 12.34 -1.14 0.19
N PHE A 59 11.03 -0.92 0.02
CA PHE A 59 10.42 0.41 0.09
C PHE A 59 10.64 1.07 1.46
N LYS A 60 10.53 0.31 2.57
CA LYS A 60 10.83 0.81 3.92
C LYS A 60 12.30 1.19 4.10
N LYS A 61 13.23 0.45 3.48
CA LYS A 61 14.67 0.77 3.53
C LYS A 61 14.99 2.07 2.80
N VAL A 62 14.37 2.31 1.64
CA VAL A 62 14.59 3.54 0.85
C VAL A 62 14.02 4.80 1.53
N LEU A 63 12.99 4.65 2.36
CA LEU A 63 12.37 5.77 3.09
C LEU A 63 12.98 6.05 4.48
N ARG A 64 14.04 5.34 4.87
CA ARG A 64 14.86 5.70 6.04
C ARG A 64 15.89 6.75 5.65
#